data_AF-A0A346S0X2-F1
#
_entry.id   AF-A0A346S0X2-F1
#
_cell.length_a   1.000
_cell.length_b   1.000
_cell.length_c   1.000
_cell.angle_alpha   90.00
_cell.angle_beta   90.00
_cell.angle_gamma   90.00
#
_symmetry.space_group_name_H-M   'P 1'
#
loop_
_entity.id
_entity.type
_entity.pdbx_description
1 polymer ?
#
loop_
_entity_poly.entity_id
_entity_poly.type
_entity_poly.pdbx_seq_one_letter_code
_entity_poly.pdbx_strand_id
1 'polypeptide(L)'
;MPEFVVVLETTGPDGEPWEQPVSPRFLSEVEAAAWRKKNKLPAHCRIRQLAGIADEAKALLIGPVQESLKQKWQAGDAQALMEAVQKYGYLQEPLPLWCWAAFHEAALKLSMYEVRDLNEAFGFDPKKRGRLTDRNKQAQLQWPVFLVCEDLKREGRTVSPDMFDEAAGIASDRLGVQIGKTTAQKYYYAIKELLKAHQPD
;
A
#
# COMPACT_ATOMS: atom_id res chain seq x y z
N MET A 1 24.59 8.53 -12.80
CA MET A 1 24.73 8.14 -14.23
C MET A 1 23.33 7.80 -14.74
N PRO A 2 22.96 8.16 -15.98
CA PRO A 2 21.64 7.84 -16.50
C PRO A 2 21.48 6.31 -16.62
N GLU A 3 20.44 5.76 -15.99
CA GLU A 3 20.08 4.34 -16.13
C GLU A 3 19.00 4.20 -17.21
N PHE A 4 19.06 3.13 -18.00
CA PHE A 4 18.12 2.84 -19.08
C PHE A 4 17.44 1.48 -18.86
N VAL A 5 16.19 1.37 -19.29
CA VAL A 5 15.40 0.13 -19.30
C VAL A 5 14.65 -0.01 -20.62
N VAL A 6 14.34 -1.25 -21.01
CA VAL A 6 13.41 -1.57 -22.08
C VAL A 6 12.03 -1.72 -21.46
N VAL A 7 11.06 -0.99 -21.98
CA VAL A 7 9.71 -0.88 -21.48
C VAL A 7 8.75 -1.41 -22.53
N LEU A 8 7.80 -2.24 -22.13
CA LEU A 8 6.66 -2.65 -22.94
C LEU A 8 5.60 -1.55 -22.86
N GLU A 9 5.29 -0.92 -23.99
CA GLU A 9 4.10 -0.08 -24.12
C GLU A 9 2.92 -1.00 -24.45
N THR A 10 1.94 -1.08 -23.54
CA THR A 10 0.68 -1.81 -23.72
C THR A 10 -0.48 -0.95 -23.26
N THR A 11 -1.71 -1.35 -23.55
CA THR A 11 -2.90 -0.72 -22.99
C THR A 11 -3.28 -1.43 -21.69
N GLY A 12 -3.50 -0.67 -20.61
CA GLY A 12 -3.96 -1.18 -19.33
C GLY A 12 -5.41 -1.69 -19.38
N PRO A 13 -5.88 -2.39 -18.33
CA PRO A 13 -7.25 -2.89 -18.24
C PRO A 13 -8.33 -1.79 -18.18
N ASP A 14 -7.92 -0.55 -17.98
CA ASP A 14 -8.70 0.70 -18.00
C ASP A 14 -8.69 1.40 -19.37
N GLY A 15 -7.92 0.90 -20.35
CA GLY A 15 -7.79 1.51 -21.68
C GLY A 15 -6.72 2.59 -21.78
N GLU A 16 -6.01 2.91 -20.69
CA GLU A 16 -4.95 3.91 -20.68
C GLU A 16 -3.59 3.33 -21.11
N PRO A 17 -2.67 4.13 -21.66
CA PRO A 17 -1.32 3.69 -21.98
C PRO A 17 -0.56 3.24 -20.71
N TRP A 18 -0.08 2.00 -20.71
CA TRP A 18 0.67 1.39 -19.62
C TRP A 18 2.08 1.03 -20.07
N GLU A 19 3.06 1.37 -19.23
CA GLU A 19 4.48 1.16 -19.47
C GLU A 19 5.04 0.19 -18.42
N GLN A 20 5.49 -1.00 -18.83
CA GLN A 20 6.09 -2.00 -17.93
C GLN A 20 7.56 -2.28 -18.27
N PRO A 21 8.52 -2.10 -17.34
CA PRO A 21 9.90 -2.51 -17.54
C PRO A 21 10.02 -4.02 -17.71
N VAL A 22 10.62 -4.47 -18.82
CA VAL A 22 10.83 -5.89 -19.15
C VAL A 22 12.29 -6.32 -19.16
N SER A 23 13.22 -5.39 -18.89
CA SER A 23 14.66 -5.63 -18.88
C SER A 23 15.32 -5.30 -17.55
N PRO A 24 16.54 -5.80 -17.29
CA PRO A 24 17.42 -5.23 -16.29
C PRO A 24 17.81 -3.78 -16.62
N ARG A 25 18.47 -3.11 -15.67
CA ARG A 25 18.97 -1.74 -15.85
C ARG A 25 20.28 -1.74 -16.62
N PHE A 26 20.45 -0.75 -17.49
CA PHE A 26 21.65 -0.54 -18.30
C PHE A 26 22.24 0.83 -18.03
N LEU A 27 23.56 0.97 -18.18
CA LEU A 27 24.26 2.25 -17.98
C LEU A 27 24.31 3.10 -19.26
N SER A 28 23.85 2.54 -20.38
CA SER A 28 23.72 3.24 -21.65
C SER A 28 22.54 2.74 -22.48
N GLU A 29 22.02 3.60 -23.35
CA GLU A 29 20.99 3.24 -24.34
C GLU A 29 21.48 2.15 -25.31
N VAL A 30 22.78 2.15 -25.62
CA VAL A 30 23.41 1.18 -26.53
C VAL A 30 23.34 -0.24 -25.96
N GLU A 31 23.62 -0.41 -24.67
CA GLU A 31 23.50 -1.69 -23.97
C GLU A 31 22.04 -2.19 -23.95
N ALA A 32 21.09 -1.30 -23.67
CA ALA A 32 19.67 -1.61 -23.69
C ALA A 32 19.21 -2.03 -25.11
N ALA A 33 19.69 -1.37 -26.15
CA ALA A 33 19.39 -1.70 -27.55
C ALA A 33 19.99 -3.05 -27.97
N ALA A 34 21.23 -3.34 -27.57
CA ALA A 34 21.87 -4.62 -27.81
C ALA A 34 21.11 -5.77 -27.12
N TRP A 35 20.68 -5.55 -25.87
CA TRP A 35 19.88 -6.51 -25.13
C TRP A 35 18.50 -6.73 -25.78
N ARG A 36 17.79 -5.66 -26.17
CA ARG A 36 16.51 -5.74 -26.87
C ARG A 36 16.63 -6.56 -28.16
N LYS A 37 17.66 -6.29 -28.97
CA LYS A 37 17.94 -7.01 -30.23
C LYS A 37 18.25 -8.49 -29.98
N LYS A 38 19.10 -8.78 -28.97
CA LYS A 38 19.45 -10.15 -28.57
C LYS A 38 18.22 -10.97 -28.16
N ASN A 39 17.28 -10.35 -27.45
CA ASN A 39 16.06 -11.00 -26.96
C ASN A 39 14.88 -10.94 -27.95
N LYS A 40 15.11 -10.43 -29.18
CA LYS A 40 14.10 -10.37 -30.25
C LYS A 40 12.79 -9.69 -29.83
N LEU A 41 12.89 -8.66 -28.99
CA LEU A 41 11.70 -7.96 -28.48
C LEU A 41 11.00 -7.15 -29.57
N PRO A 42 9.66 -7.07 -29.53
CA PRO A 42 8.87 -6.43 -30.57
C PRO A 42 9.08 -4.90 -30.65
N ALA A 43 8.56 -4.30 -31.72
CA ALA A 43 8.74 -2.88 -32.04
C ALA A 43 8.20 -1.93 -30.95
N HIS A 44 7.11 -2.32 -30.28
CA HIS A 44 6.44 -1.56 -29.21
C HIS A 44 7.17 -1.66 -27.85
N CYS A 45 8.28 -2.39 -27.76
CA CYS A 45 9.19 -2.28 -26.63
C CYS A 45 10.15 -1.10 -26.84
N ARG A 46 10.01 -0.01 -26.09
CA ARG A 46 10.87 1.18 -26.21
C ARG A 46 11.99 1.19 -25.17
N ILE A 47 13.10 1.83 -25.51
CA ILE A 47 14.16 2.09 -24.53
C ILE A 47 13.84 3.44 -23.89
N ARG A 48 13.81 3.49 -22.56
CA ARG A 48 13.52 4.70 -21.78
C ARG A 48 14.63 4.94 -20.77
N GLN A 49 14.92 6.21 -20.52
CA GLN A 49 15.74 6.62 -19.39
C GLN A 49 14.91 6.53 -18.12
N LEU A 50 15.45 5.86 -17.09
CA LEU A 50 14.77 5.57 -15.82
C LEU A 50 14.32 6.82 -15.07
N ALA A 51 15.00 7.96 -15.29
CA ALA A 51 14.67 9.24 -14.66
C ALA A 51 13.21 9.66 -14.90
N GLY A 52 12.66 9.46 -16.12
CA GLY A 52 11.27 9.83 -16.43
C GLY A 52 10.21 8.92 -15.80
N ILE A 53 10.50 7.62 -15.67
CA ILE A 53 9.56 6.63 -15.09
C ILE A 53 9.50 6.79 -13.56
N ALA A 54 10.64 7.11 -12.94
CA ALA A 54 10.69 7.41 -11.52
C ALA A 54 9.91 8.68 -11.18
N ASP A 55 9.98 9.72 -12.01
CA ASP A 55 9.30 11.01 -11.77
C ASP A 55 7.78 10.92 -11.93
N GLU A 56 7.25 10.13 -12.87
CA GLU A 56 5.80 9.93 -13.04
C GLU A 56 5.20 9.07 -11.92
N ALA A 57 5.84 7.97 -11.53
CA ALA A 57 5.43 7.16 -10.39
C ALA A 57 5.53 7.94 -9.07
N LYS A 58 6.55 8.80 -8.95
CA LYS A 58 6.77 9.72 -7.82
C LYS A 58 5.72 10.84 -7.79
N ALA A 59 5.35 11.41 -8.94
CA ALA A 59 4.29 12.41 -9.03
C ALA A 59 2.91 11.85 -8.64
N LEU A 60 2.59 10.62 -9.08
CA LEU A 60 1.38 9.89 -8.69
C LEU A 60 1.32 9.57 -7.18
N LEU A 61 2.47 9.32 -6.55
CA LEU A 61 2.58 8.99 -5.12
C LEU A 61 2.66 10.21 -4.19
N ILE A 62 3.01 11.40 -4.70
CA ILE A 62 3.22 12.61 -3.89
C ILE A 62 1.98 13.50 -3.88
N GLY A 63 1.25 13.68 -4.99
CA GLY A 63 0.13 14.63 -5.04
C GLY A 63 -1.15 14.15 -4.32
N PRO A 64 -1.95 13.26 -4.92
CA PRO A 64 -3.23 12.83 -4.33
C PRO A 64 -3.11 12.15 -2.96
N VAL A 65 -2.01 11.42 -2.77
CA VAL A 65 -1.72 10.69 -1.52
C VAL A 65 -1.41 11.66 -0.37
N GLN A 66 -0.78 12.80 -0.64
CA GLN A 66 -0.46 13.79 0.40
C GLN A 66 -1.73 14.43 0.96
N GLU A 67 -2.69 14.81 0.11
CA GLU A 67 -3.93 15.43 0.59
C GLU A 67 -4.80 14.42 1.34
N SER A 68 -4.86 13.16 0.87
CA SER A 68 -5.55 12.09 1.60
C SER A 68 -4.94 11.84 2.98
N LEU A 69 -3.61 11.76 3.09
CA LEU A 69 -2.93 11.55 4.38
C LEU A 69 -3.08 12.76 5.31
N LYS A 70 -3.04 13.98 4.76
CA LYS A 70 -3.28 15.20 5.53
C LYS A 70 -4.71 15.26 6.07
N GLN A 71 -5.72 14.89 5.26
CA GLN A 71 -7.11 14.82 5.71
C GLN A 71 -7.28 13.78 6.84
N LYS A 72 -6.69 12.60 6.70
CA LYS A 72 -6.69 11.56 7.75
C LYS A 72 -6.04 12.07 9.03
N TRP A 73 -4.89 12.73 8.92
CA TRP A 73 -4.23 13.37 10.06
C TRP A 73 -5.13 14.41 10.74
N GLN A 74 -5.76 15.29 9.97
CA GLN A 74 -6.69 16.30 10.49
C GLN A 74 -7.92 15.67 11.15
N ALA A 75 -8.35 14.49 10.71
CA ALA A 75 -9.40 13.69 11.33
C ALA A 75 -8.94 12.93 12.60
N GLY A 76 -7.68 13.08 13.02
CA GLY A 76 -7.11 12.47 14.23
C GLY A 76 -6.49 11.10 14.00
N ASP A 77 -6.22 10.69 12.75
CA ASP A 77 -5.45 9.49 12.45
C ASP A 77 -3.94 9.77 12.53
N ALA A 78 -3.36 9.56 13.70
CA ALA A 78 -1.94 9.75 13.94
C ALA A 78 -1.04 8.79 13.11
N GLN A 79 -1.60 7.69 12.59
CA GLN A 79 -0.85 6.79 11.71
C GLN A 79 -0.59 7.42 10.34
N ALA A 80 -1.47 8.32 9.88
CA ALA A 80 -1.33 9.00 8.60
C ALA A 80 -0.09 9.90 8.53
N LEU A 81 0.27 10.55 9.65
CA LEU A 81 1.50 11.34 9.74
C LEU A 81 2.76 10.46 9.61
N MET A 82 2.78 9.31 10.28
CA MET A 82 3.92 8.37 10.20
C MET A 82 4.04 7.76 8.80
N GLU A 83 2.91 7.43 8.17
CA GLU A 83 2.88 6.94 6.79
C GLU A 83 3.42 7.98 5.82
N ALA A 84 3.05 9.27 5.99
CA ALA A 84 3.59 10.35 5.18
C ALA A 84 5.11 10.47 5.36
N VAL A 85 5.62 10.47 6.59
CA VAL A 85 7.08 10.53 6.82
C VAL A 85 7.81 9.36 6.21
N GLN A 86 7.28 8.14 6.36
CA GLN A 86 7.91 6.96 5.78
C GLN A 86 7.96 7.04 4.26
N LYS A 87 6.87 7.45 3.61
CA LYS A 87 6.81 7.56 2.14
C LYS A 87 7.82 8.57 1.61
N TYR A 88 7.83 9.77 2.18
CA TYR A 88 8.75 10.82 1.75
C TYR A 88 10.21 10.50 2.10
N GLY A 89 10.47 9.88 3.26
CA GLY A 89 11.79 9.40 3.62
C GLY A 89 12.31 8.30 2.68
N TYR A 90 11.45 7.35 2.29
CA TYR A 90 11.79 6.31 1.31
C TYR A 90 12.11 6.90 -0.07
N LEU A 91 11.31 7.87 -0.51
CA LEU A 91 11.51 8.58 -1.78
C LEU A 91 12.66 9.61 -1.72
N GLN A 92 13.28 9.81 -0.55
CA GLN A 92 14.30 10.84 -0.30
C GLN A 92 13.84 12.25 -0.67
N GLU A 93 12.54 12.51 -0.50
CA GLU A 93 11.92 13.80 -0.80
C GLU A 93 11.78 14.67 0.45
N PRO A 94 11.79 16.00 0.29
CA PRO A 94 11.52 16.91 1.40
C PRO A 94 10.11 16.65 1.93
N LEU A 95 9.99 16.54 3.26
CA LEU A 95 8.70 16.38 3.91
C LEU A 95 7.77 17.55 3.60
N PRO A 96 6.46 17.30 3.39
CA PRO A 96 5.47 18.35 3.29
C PRO A 96 5.48 19.28 4.49
N LEU A 97 5.14 20.56 4.27
CA LEU A 97 5.10 21.55 5.34
C LEU A 97 4.16 21.15 6.49
N TRP A 98 3.03 20.50 6.18
CA TRP A 98 2.11 20.04 7.22
C TRP A 98 2.71 18.93 8.09
N CYS A 99 3.53 18.04 7.52
CA CYS A 99 4.27 17.03 8.28
C CYS A 99 5.28 17.71 9.22
N TRP A 100 6.04 18.67 8.69
CA TRP A 100 6.99 19.45 9.48
C TRP A 100 6.32 20.16 10.64
N ALA A 101 5.20 20.84 10.39
CA ALA A 101 4.43 21.53 11.41
C ALA A 101 3.94 20.55 12.51
N ALA A 102 3.40 19.40 12.12
CA ALA A 102 2.92 18.39 13.05
C ALA A 102 4.05 17.80 13.93
N PHE A 103 5.21 17.52 13.34
CA PHE A 103 6.38 17.06 14.10
C PHE A 103 6.92 18.12 15.05
N HIS A 104 7.02 19.37 14.59
CA HIS A 104 7.47 20.47 15.42
C HIS A 104 6.52 20.70 16.60
N GLU A 105 5.21 20.67 16.37
CA GLU A 105 4.21 20.79 17.43
C GLU A 105 4.32 19.66 18.46
N ALA A 106 4.44 18.41 18.01
CA ALA A 106 4.63 17.26 18.90
C ALA A 106 5.92 17.38 19.74
N ALA A 107 7.02 17.79 19.10
CA ALA A 107 8.30 18.00 19.78
C ALA A 107 8.22 19.14 20.81
N LEU A 108 7.53 20.24 20.47
CA LEU A 108 7.32 21.37 21.36
C LEU A 108 6.53 20.95 22.60
N LYS A 109 5.38 20.29 22.42
CA LYS A 109 4.55 19.76 23.51
C LYS A 109 5.35 18.89 24.47
N LEU A 110 6.19 18.01 23.93
CA LEU A 110 7.04 17.13 24.74
C LEU A 110 8.10 17.93 25.51
N SER A 111 8.76 18.88 24.84
CA SER A 111 9.81 19.70 25.46
C SER A 111 9.30 20.64 26.55
N MET A 112 8.04 21.06 26.42
CA MET A 112 7.34 21.90 27.40
C MET A 112 6.66 21.09 28.50
N TYR A 113 6.81 19.76 28.50
CA TYR A 113 6.18 18.84 29.45
C TYR A 113 4.64 18.92 29.46
N GLU A 114 4.03 19.35 28.36
CA GLU A 114 2.57 19.38 28.20
C GLU A 114 1.98 17.97 28.00
N VAL A 115 2.83 17.03 27.57
CA VAL A 115 2.52 15.61 27.32
C VAL A 115 3.57 14.72 27.96
N ARG A 116 3.19 13.51 28.34
CA ARG A 116 4.04 12.58 29.12
C ARG A 116 4.97 11.75 28.26
N ASP A 117 4.53 11.44 27.05
CA ASP A 117 5.27 10.58 26.12
C ASP A 117 5.00 10.98 24.66
N LEU A 118 5.72 10.31 23.76
CA LEU A 118 5.55 10.52 22.32
C LEU A 118 4.17 10.08 21.82
N ASN A 119 3.49 9.14 22.48
CA ASN A 119 2.15 8.74 22.05
C ASN A 119 1.18 9.90 22.25
N GLU A 120 1.19 10.52 23.42
CA GLU A 120 0.40 11.72 23.70
C GLU A 120 0.81 12.89 22.79
N ALA A 121 2.12 13.07 22.55
CA ALA A 121 2.63 14.15 21.68
C ALA A 121 2.10 14.08 20.25
N PHE A 122 2.03 12.88 19.68
CA PHE A 122 1.53 12.64 18.32
C PHE A 122 0.01 12.35 18.27
N GLY A 123 -0.70 12.44 19.41
CA GLY A 123 -2.14 12.18 19.46
C GLY A 123 -2.52 10.70 19.28
N PHE A 124 -1.59 9.79 19.53
CA PHE A 124 -1.88 8.36 19.51
C PHE A 124 -2.68 7.96 20.75
N ASP A 125 -3.94 7.57 20.53
CA ASP A 125 -4.76 6.98 21.59
C ASP A 125 -4.30 5.54 21.89
N PRO A 126 -3.72 5.27 23.09
CA PRO A 126 -3.30 3.93 23.45
C PRO A 126 -4.48 2.97 23.59
N LYS A 127 -5.69 3.46 23.89
CA LYS A 127 -6.90 2.64 24.04
C LYS A 127 -7.47 2.16 22.71
N LYS A 128 -7.19 2.88 21.62
CA LYS A 128 -7.51 2.44 20.25
C LYS A 128 -6.49 1.46 19.67
N ARG A 129 -5.35 1.29 20.32
CA ARG A 129 -4.33 0.33 19.87
C ARG A 129 -4.66 -1.06 20.42
N GLY A 130 -5.28 -1.88 19.58
CA GLY A 130 -5.29 -3.33 19.80
C GLY A 130 -3.86 -3.87 20.00
N ARG A 131 -3.71 -5.01 20.67
CA ARG A 131 -2.38 -5.59 20.96
C ARG A 131 -1.59 -5.74 19.67
N LEU A 132 -0.28 -5.45 19.70
CA LEU A 132 0.58 -5.55 18.50
C LEU A 132 0.51 -6.95 17.87
N THR A 133 0.43 -7.99 18.70
CA THR A 133 0.21 -9.38 18.28
C THR A 133 -1.07 -9.53 17.45
N ASP A 134 -2.16 -8.90 17.87
CA ASP A 134 -3.47 -9.01 17.21
C ASP A 134 -3.48 -8.22 15.90
N ARG A 135 -2.80 -7.07 15.85
CA ARG A 135 -2.62 -6.28 14.63
C ARG A 135 -1.75 -6.99 13.60
N ASN A 136 -0.65 -7.60 14.04
CA ASN A 136 0.22 -8.40 13.17
C ASN A 136 -0.52 -9.62 12.63
N LYS A 137 -1.25 -10.33 13.51
CA LYS A 137 -2.11 -11.45 13.13
C LYS A 137 -3.18 -11.00 12.12
N GLN A 138 -3.82 -9.85 12.34
CA GLN A 138 -4.76 -9.29 11.38
C GLN A 138 -4.10 -8.97 10.03
N ALA A 139 -2.97 -8.26 10.01
CA ALA A 139 -2.28 -7.90 8.76
C ALA A 139 -1.88 -9.13 7.93
N GLN A 140 -1.49 -10.23 8.60
CA GLN A 140 -1.10 -11.48 7.95
C GLN A 140 -2.29 -12.30 7.46
N LEU A 141 -3.40 -12.34 8.21
CA LEU A 141 -4.51 -13.25 7.94
C LEU A 141 -5.67 -12.63 7.15
N GLN A 142 -5.82 -11.30 7.18
CA GLN A 142 -7.01 -10.64 6.69
C GLN A 142 -7.25 -10.87 5.17
N TRP A 143 -6.20 -10.77 4.36
CA TRP A 143 -6.27 -11.04 2.92
C TRP A 143 -6.47 -12.53 2.58
N PRO A 144 -5.69 -13.47 3.15
CA PRO A 144 -5.93 -14.90 2.93
C PRO A 144 -7.35 -15.34 3.26
N VAL A 145 -7.89 -14.89 4.39
CA VAL A 145 -9.27 -15.23 4.80
C VAL A 145 -10.30 -14.62 3.84
N PHE A 146 -10.09 -13.38 3.40
CA PHE A 146 -10.95 -12.76 2.40
C PHE A 146 -10.99 -13.55 1.09
N LEU A 147 -9.83 -14.01 0.59
CA LEU A 147 -9.75 -14.80 -0.63
C LEU A 147 -10.52 -16.12 -0.52
N VAL A 148 -10.40 -16.82 0.62
CA VAL A 148 -11.19 -18.04 0.89
C VAL A 148 -12.69 -17.74 0.86
N CYS A 149 -13.14 -16.64 1.47
CA CYS A 149 -14.55 -16.24 1.41
C CYS A 149 -15.03 -15.93 -0.02
N GLU A 150 -14.22 -15.25 -0.83
CA GLU A 150 -14.56 -14.96 -2.23
C GLU A 150 -14.58 -16.22 -3.10
N ASP A 151 -13.69 -17.18 -2.85
CA ASP A 151 -13.70 -18.48 -3.53
C ASP A 151 -14.96 -19.29 -3.20
N LEU A 152 -15.34 -19.37 -1.91
CA LEU A 152 -16.62 -19.99 -1.50
C LEU A 152 -17.82 -19.31 -2.15
N LYS A 153 -17.79 -17.98 -2.29
CA LYS A 153 -18.84 -17.23 -2.96
C LYS A 153 -18.89 -17.53 -4.47
N ARG A 154 -17.75 -17.70 -5.13
CA ARG A 154 -17.66 -18.14 -6.54
C ARG A 154 -18.22 -19.55 -6.74
N GLU A 155 -18.10 -20.40 -5.73
CA GLU A 155 -18.70 -21.74 -5.67
C GLU A 155 -20.22 -21.71 -5.35
N GLY A 156 -20.83 -20.53 -5.27
CA GLY A 156 -22.26 -20.35 -5.07
C GLY A 156 -22.70 -20.30 -3.60
N ARG A 157 -21.78 -20.23 -2.63
CA ARG A 157 -22.14 -20.00 -1.22
C ARG A 157 -22.70 -18.60 -1.03
N THR A 158 -23.78 -18.51 -0.26
CA THR A 158 -24.34 -17.23 0.17
C THR A 158 -23.50 -16.64 1.30
N VAL A 159 -23.41 -15.30 1.36
CA VAL A 159 -22.72 -14.62 2.46
C VAL A 159 -23.57 -14.77 3.72
N SER A 160 -23.25 -15.79 4.52
CA SER A 160 -23.98 -16.17 5.72
C SER A 160 -23.02 -16.51 6.86
N PRO A 161 -23.52 -16.61 8.11
CA PRO A 161 -22.73 -17.08 9.23
C PRO A 161 -22.06 -18.44 8.99
N ASP A 162 -22.63 -19.31 8.15
CA ASP A 162 -22.10 -20.64 7.87
C ASP A 162 -20.92 -20.59 6.90
N MET A 163 -20.98 -19.70 5.90
CA MET A 163 -19.85 -19.44 5.00
C MET A 163 -18.61 -18.98 5.77
N PHE A 164 -18.78 -18.14 6.81
CA PHE A 164 -17.65 -17.67 7.61
C PHE A 164 -17.07 -18.75 8.51
N ASP A 165 -17.88 -19.73 8.93
CA ASP A 165 -17.42 -20.88 9.70
C ASP A 165 -16.60 -21.83 8.80
N GLU A 166 -17.11 -22.12 7.60
CA GLU A 166 -16.42 -22.89 6.55
C GLU A 166 -15.09 -22.21 6.15
N ALA A 167 -15.12 -20.89 5.90
CA ALA A 167 -13.92 -20.12 5.58
C ALA A 167 -12.89 -20.11 6.73
N ALA A 168 -13.35 -20.03 7.99
CA ALA A 168 -12.48 -20.07 9.15
C ALA A 168 -11.78 -21.43 9.28
N GLY A 169 -12.48 -22.53 9.04
CA GLY A 169 -11.91 -23.88 9.00
C GLY A 169 -10.83 -24.01 7.91
N ILE A 170 -11.19 -23.70 6.65
CA ILE A 170 -10.27 -23.79 5.51
C ILE A 170 -9.03 -22.92 5.71
N ALA A 171 -9.20 -21.67 6.17
CA ALA A 171 -8.08 -20.78 6.42
C ALA A 171 -7.21 -21.26 7.59
N SER A 172 -7.81 -21.86 8.62
CA SER A 172 -7.06 -22.41 9.76
C SER A 172 -6.16 -23.57 9.33
N ASP A 173 -6.69 -24.47 8.51
CA ASP A 173 -5.95 -25.62 7.99
C ASP A 173 -4.81 -25.19 7.05
N ARG A 174 -5.07 -24.22 6.16
CA ARG A 174 -4.08 -23.72 5.19
C ARG A 174 -2.94 -22.94 5.85
N LEU A 175 -3.25 -22.15 6.88
CA LEU A 175 -2.30 -21.22 7.48
C LEU A 175 -1.68 -21.75 8.79
N GLY A 176 -2.15 -22.89 9.30
CA GLY A 176 -1.68 -23.47 10.55
C GLY A 176 -2.01 -22.62 11.78
N VAL A 177 -3.08 -21.82 11.73
CA VAL A 177 -3.45 -20.86 12.78
C VAL A 177 -4.94 -20.95 13.05
N GLN A 178 -5.35 -21.10 14.31
CA GLN A 178 -6.76 -21.12 14.66
C GLN A 178 -7.42 -19.75 14.40
N ILE A 179 -8.46 -19.78 13.55
CA ILE A 179 -9.31 -18.64 13.18
C ILE A 179 -10.74 -19.00 13.58
N GLY A 180 -11.43 -18.07 14.26
CA GLY A 180 -12.84 -18.22 14.59
C GLY A 180 -13.74 -17.55 13.55
N LYS A 181 -14.97 -18.03 13.43
CA LYS A 181 -16.04 -17.46 12.59
C LYS A 181 -16.16 -15.93 12.67
N THR A 182 -16.24 -15.37 13.88
CA THR A 182 -16.37 -13.90 14.08
C THR A 182 -15.17 -13.15 13.51
N THR A 183 -13.97 -13.73 13.62
CA THR A 183 -12.74 -13.16 13.06
C THR A 183 -12.76 -13.22 11.54
N ALA A 184 -13.21 -14.34 10.96
CA ALA A 184 -13.33 -14.47 9.51
C ALA A 184 -14.34 -13.48 8.92
N GLN A 185 -15.50 -13.32 9.57
CA GLN A 185 -16.49 -12.30 9.22
C GLN A 185 -15.89 -10.88 9.29
N LYS A 186 -15.20 -10.54 10.38
CA LYS A 186 -14.55 -9.24 10.55
C LYS A 186 -13.55 -8.96 9.42
N TYR A 187 -12.71 -9.93 9.08
CA TYR A 187 -11.68 -9.77 8.04
C TYR A 187 -12.28 -9.62 6.65
N TYR A 188 -13.33 -10.38 6.33
CA TYR A 188 -14.03 -10.27 5.06
C TYR A 188 -14.59 -8.85 4.84
N TYR A 189 -15.34 -8.31 5.81
CA TYR A 189 -15.92 -6.98 5.68
C TYR A 189 -14.86 -5.87 5.72
N ALA A 190 -13.80 -6.03 6.50
CA ALA A 190 -12.72 -5.04 6.53
C ALA A 190 -12.00 -4.89 5.18
N ILE A 191 -11.82 -5.98 4.41
CA ILE A 191 -11.29 -5.87 3.03
C ILE A 191 -12.33 -5.30 2.06
N LYS A 192 -13.62 -5.67 2.18
CA LYS A 192 -14.67 -5.06 1.34
C LYS A 192 -14.73 -3.54 1.48
N GLU A 193 -14.63 -3.02 2.70
CA GLU A 193 -14.60 -1.57 2.94
C GLU A 193 -13.33 -0.92 2.35
N LEU A 194 -12.17 -1.58 2.47
CA LEU A 194 -10.95 -1.10 1.81
C LEU A 194 -11.08 -1.07 0.28
N LEU A 195 -11.68 -2.08 -0.33
CA LEU A 195 -11.89 -2.14 -1.78
C LEU A 195 -12.88 -1.08 -2.27
N LYS A 196 -13.97 -0.83 -1.53
CA LYS A 196 -14.91 0.25 -1.85
C LYS A 196 -14.26 1.63 -1.81
N ALA A 197 -13.40 1.88 -0.83
CA ALA A 197 -12.69 3.16 -0.70
C ALA A 197 -11.71 3.46 -1.85
N HIS A 198 -11.37 2.47 -2.68
CA HIS A 198 -10.45 2.60 -3.82
C HIS A 198 -11.14 2.46 -5.18
N GLN A 199 -12.46 2.33 -5.23
CA GLN A 199 -13.23 2.42 -6.47
C GLN A 199 -13.79 3.85 -6.58
N PRO A 200 -13.31 4.68 -7.53
CA PRO A 200 -13.99 5.93 -7.84
C PRO A 200 -15.36 5.60 -8.45
N ASP A 201 -16.39 6.33 -8.02
CA ASP A 201 -17.72 6.33 -8.67
C ASP A 201 -17.63 6.74 -10.15
#